data_AF-A0A1I3IKY9-F1
#
_entry.id   AF-A0A1I3IKY9-F1
#
_cell.length_a   1.000
_cell.length_b   1.000
_cell.length_c   1.000
_cell.angle_alpha   90.00
_cell.angle_beta   90.00
_cell.angle_gamma   90.00
#
_symmetry.space_group_name_H-M   'P 1'
#
loop_
_entity.id
_entity.type
_entity.pdbx_description
1 polymer ?
#
loop_
_entity_poly.entity_id
_entity_poly.type
_entity_poly.pdbx_seq_one_letter_code
_entity_poly.pdbx_strand_id
1 'polypeptide(L)'
;MREFNEFSDSLSHVWPIAMQLQDRTPYNLNTSDWDNLKLVFSKIRCMASGTSLVGNSKIMAHLLPNLIPPVDRQYTLKFLFGNAQIKNGIDLEWHKLLLILGNFFYPIVRSQIFQSKIEKWNAQGGQFRWDTSPLKMVDNLIIGLSKIA
;
A
#
# COMPACT_ATOMS: atom_id res chain seq x y z
N MET A 1 7.89 23.48 -10.37
CA MET A 1 7.15 22.89 -11.52
C MET A 1 7.82 21.63 -12.08
N ARG A 2 9.15 21.59 -12.31
CA ARG A 2 9.84 20.40 -12.84
C ARG A 2 9.54 19.09 -12.10
N GLU A 3 9.60 19.08 -10.76
CA GLU A 3 9.35 17.88 -9.94
C GLU A 3 7.91 17.39 -10.04
N PHE A 4 6.94 18.32 -10.10
CA PHE A 4 5.54 17.98 -10.31
C PHE A 4 5.31 17.42 -11.71
N ASN A 5 5.94 18.00 -12.73
CA ASN A 5 5.86 17.49 -14.10
C ASN A 5 6.45 16.08 -14.20
N GLU A 6 7.61 15.83 -13.60
CA GLU A 6 8.21 14.49 -13.56
C GLU A 6 7.29 13.48 -12.87
N PHE A 7 6.68 13.86 -11.75
CA PHE A 7 5.70 13.01 -11.08
C PHE A 7 4.47 12.76 -11.97
N SER A 8 3.87 13.81 -12.53
CA SER A 8 2.68 13.73 -13.39
C SER A 8 2.94 12.87 -14.62
N ASP A 9 4.07 13.07 -15.28
CA ASP A 9 4.50 12.28 -16.43
C ASP A 9 4.71 10.83 -16.01
N SER A 10 5.40 10.57 -14.90
CA SER A 10 5.58 9.19 -14.41
C SER A 10 4.24 8.49 -14.13
N LEU A 11 3.25 9.24 -13.63
CA LEU A 11 1.93 8.73 -13.31
C LEU A 11 1.11 8.41 -14.56
N SER A 12 1.18 9.27 -15.59
CA SER A 12 0.46 9.06 -16.85
C SER A 12 0.92 7.78 -17.56
N HIS A 13 2.21 7.43 -17.48
CA HIS A 13 2.75 6.20 -18.06
C HIS A 13 2.26 4.93 -17.35
N VAL A 14 2.07 4.97 -16.02
CA VAL A 14 1.62 3.80 -15.25
C VAL A 14 0.10 3.71 -15.15
N TRP A 15 -0.62 4.79 -15.47
CA TRP A 15 -2.08 4.86 -15.32
C TRP A 15 -2.82 3.74 -16.06
N PRO A 16 -2.54 3.43 -17.34
CA PRO A 16 -3.24 2.35 -18.04
C PRO A 16 -3.04 0.98 -17.37
N ILE A 17 -1.86 0.74 -16.81
CA ILE A 17 -1.53 -0.51 -16.10
C ILE A 17 -2.26 -0.55 -14.76
N ALA A 18 -2.29 0.56 -14.02
CA ALA A 18 -3.02 0.66 -12.76
C ALA A 18 -4.53 0.42 -12.96
N MET A 19 -5.12 0.93 -14.05
CA MET A 19 -6.53 0.69 -14.36
C MET A 19 -6.86 -0.79 -14.58
N GLN A 20 -5.94 -1.58 -15.13
CA GLN A 20 -6.12 -3.04 -15.27
C GLN A 20 -6.13 -3.76 -13.91
N LEU A 21 -5.58 -3.13 -12.87
CA LEU A 21 -5.47 -3.69 -11.52
C LEU A 21 -6.56 -3.18 -10.58
N GLN A 22 -7.40 -2.22 -10.98
CA GLN A 22 -8.30 -1.51 -10.06
C GLN A 22 -9.34 -2.43 -9.39
N ASP A 23 -9.83 -3.43 -10.11
CA ASP A 23 -10.80 -4.42 -9.62
C ASP A 23 -10.14 -5.66 -8.99
N ARG A 24 -8.81 -5.70 -8.97
CA ARG A 24 -8.08 -6.77 -8.31
C ARG A 24 -8.14 -6.61 -6.80
N THR A 25 -8.13 -7.75 -6.14
CA THR A 25 -8.09 -7.87 -4.68
C THR A 25 -7.04 -8.91 -4.31
N PRO A 26 -6.66 -9.01 -3.03
CA PRO A 26 -5.75 -10.05 -2.59
C PRO A 26 -6.28 -11.46 -2.91
N TYR A 27 -7.57 -11.68 -3.17
CA TYR A 27 -8.10 -13.02 -3.45
C TYR A 27 -7.91 -13.48 -4.90
N ASN A 28 -7.65 -12.56 -5.84
CA ASN A 28 -7.72 -12.86 -7.29
C ASN A 28 -6.50 -12.40 -8.09
N LEU A 29 -5.37 -12.13 -7.42
CA LEU A 29 -4.10 -11.83 -8.08
C LEU A 29 -3.51 -13.07 -8.74
N ASN A 30 -3.09 -12.92 -9.99
CA ASN A 30 -2.26 -13.88 -10.71
C ASN A 30 -0.83 -13.35 -10.91
N THR A 31 0.04 -14.15 -11.53
CA THR A 31 1.44 -13.78 -11.78
C THR A 31 1.60 -12.47 -12.56
N SER A 32 0.82 -12.27 -13.61
CA SER A 32 0.89 -11.05 -14.43
C SER A 32 0.45 -9.80 -13.66
N ASP A 33 -0.48 -9.93 -12.70
CA ASP A 33 -0.88 -8.81 -11.85
C ASP A 33 0.29 -8.37 -10.95
N TRP A 34 1.11 -9.30 -10.47
CA TRP A 34 2.31 -8.98 -9.68
C TRP A 34 3.38 -8.26 -10.52
N ASP A 35 3.57 -8.67 -11.77
CA ASP A 35 4.48 -7.99 -12.69
C ASP A 35 4.00 -6.56 -12.98
N ASN A 36 2.70 -6.39 -13.18
CA ASN A 36 2.08 -5.07 -13.36
C ASN A 36 2.21 -4.20 -12.11
N LEU A 37 1.99 -4.76 -10.90
CA LEU A 37 2.21 -4.04 -9.65
C LEU A 37 3.67 -3.61 -9.50
N LYS A 38 4.63 -4.49 -9.84
CA LYS A 38 6.06 -4.14 -9.84
C LYS A 38 6.34 -3.00 -10.79
N LEU A 39 5.75 -3.04 -11.99
CA LEU A 39 5.93 -2.02 -13.01
C LEU A 39 5.40 -0.66 -12.54
N VAL A 40 4.18 -0.61 -12.00
CA VAL A 40 3.59 0.60 -11.42
C VAL A 40 4.49 1.15 -10.31
N PHE A 41 4.86 0.31 -9.33
CA PHE A 41 5.73 0.70 -8.22
C PHE A 41 7.07 1.27 -8.70
N SER A 42 7.70 0.62 -9.68
CA SER A 42 9.06 0.94 -10.11
C SER A 42 9.14 2.20 -10.96
N LYS A 43 8.03 2.59 -11.60
CA LYS A 43 7.99 3.69 -12.57
C LYS A 43 7.46 5.00 -12.01
N ILE A 44 6.70 4.99 -10.91
CA ILE A 44 6.31 6.22 -10.21
C ILE A 44 7.55 6.98 -9.73
N ARG A 45 7.57 8.29 -9.96
CA ARG A 45 8.62 9.23 -9.54
C ARG A 45 8.02 10.38 -8.75
N CYS A 46 7.64 10.12 -7.49
CA CYS A 46 7.05 11.14 -6.60
C CYS A 46 8.02 11.71 -5.56
N MET A 47 9.23 11.14 -5.45
CA MET A 47 10.23 11.54 -4.46
C MET A 47 11.52 12.00 -5.16
N ALA A 48 12.09 13.11 -4.72
CA ALA A 48 13.44 13.53 -5.15
C ALA A 48 14.55 12.69 -4.49
N SER A 49 14.26 12.08 -3.34
CA SER A 49 15.18 11.18 -2.63
C SER A 49 15.24 9.80 -3.31
N GLY A 50 16.37 9.09 -3.16
CA GLY A 50 16.54 7.74 -3.70
C GLY A 50 15.68 6.63 -3.08
N THR A 51 14.87 6.93 -2.07
CA THR A 51 13.93 5.96 -1.46
C THR A 51 12.55 6.10 -2.08
N SER A 52 12.02 5.02 -2.64
CA SER A 52 10.73 4.95 -3.34
C SER A 52 9.62 4.31 -2.51
N LEU A 53 9.92 3.36 -1.61
CA LEU A 53 8.94 2.52 -0.91
C LEU A 53 7.81 3.33 -0.27
N VAL A 54 8.15 4.35 0.51
CA VAL A 54 7.18 5.15 1.28
C VAL A 54 6.36 6.07 0.37
N GLY A 55 7.01 6.73 -0.60
CA GLY A 55 6.31 7.64 -1.51
C GLY A 55 5.42 6.87 -2.48
N ASN A 56 5.98 5.89 -3.18
CA ASN A 56 5.30 5.16 -4.23
C ASN A 56 4.17 4.29 -3.67
N SER A 57 4.33 3.66 -2.49
CA SER A 57 3.22 2.93 -1.85
C SER A 57 2.04 3.83 -1.50
N LYS A 58 2.27 5.09 -1.10
CA LYS A 58 1.18 6.04 -0.83
C LYS A 58 0.44 6.44 -2.09
N ILE A 59 1.17 6.71 -3.18
CA ILE A 59 0.55 6.97 -4.48
C ILE A 59 -0.26 5.74 -4.92
N MET A 60 0.33 4.55 -4.81
CA MET A 60 -0.35 3.31 -5.16
C MET A 60 -1.54 3.00 -4.25
N ALA A 61 -1.54 3.40 -2.98
CA ALA A 61 -2.70 3.25 -2.09
C ALA A 61 -3.88 4.12 -2.52
N HIS A 62 -3.63 5.24 -3.20
CA HIS A 62 -4.68 6.03 -3.84
C HIS A 62 -5.16 5.41 -5.16
N LEU A 63 -4.24 4.86 -5.97
CA LEU A 63 -4.58 4.24 -7.26
C LEU A 63 -5.26 2.88 -7.11
N LEU A 64 -4.78 2.07 -6.18
CA LEU A 64 -5.09 0.65 -5.98
C LEU A 64 -5.40 0.37 -4.50
N PRO A 65 -6.41 1.04 -3.91
CA PRO A 65 -6.70 0.99 -2.47
C PRO A 65 -7.04 -0.41 -1.94
N ASN A 66 -7.46 -1.32 -2.83
CA ASN A 66 -7.79 -2.71 -2.52
C ASN A 66 -6.58 -3.65 -2.57
N LEU A 67 -5.44 -3.20 -3.11
CA LEU A 67 -4.24 -4.03 -3.27
C LEU A 67 -3.04 -3.50 -2.50
N ILE A 68 -2.91 -2.19 -2.34
CA ILE A 68 -1.73 -1.57 -1.73
C ILE A 68 -2.15 -0.73 -0.52
N PRO A 69 -1.66 -1.06 0.69
CA PRO A 69 -1.76 -0.16 1.83
C PRO A 69 -0.74 0.98 1.68
N PRO A 70 -0.99 2.15 2.29
CA PRO A 70 0.08 3.13 2.45
C PRO A 70 1.16 2.52 3.35
N VAL A 71 2.44 2.65 2.97
CA VAL A 71 3.56 2.25 3.83
C VAL A 71 4.24 3.51 4.34
N ASP A 72 4.50 3.56 5.65
CA ASP A 72 5.19 4.66 6.28
C ASP A 72 6.35 4.19 7.17
N ARG A 73 7.30 5.11 7.43
CA ARG A 73 8.50 4.81 8.23
C ARG A 73 8.21 4.67 9.72
N GLN A 74 7.25 5.42 10.24
CA GLN A 74 7.04 5.60 11.67
C GLN A 74 6.24 4.46 12.27
N TYR A 75 5.16 4.05 11.60
CA TYR A 75 4.22 3.06 12.12
C TYR A 75 4.43 1.73 11.39
N THR A 76 4.24 1.69 10.07
CA THR A 76 4.31 0.43 9.31
C THR A 76 5.66 -0.27 9.44
N LEU A 77 6.76 0.43 9.09
CA LEU A 77 8.08 -0.20 9.09
C LEU A 77 8.60 -0.51 10.50
N LYS A 78 8.38 0.39 11.47
CA LYS A 78 8.78 0.11 12.86
C LYS A 78 8.01 -1.07 13.44
N PHE A 79 6.70 -1.17 13.17
CA PHE A 79 5.89 -2.27 13.66
C PHE A 79 6.34 -3.62 13.08
N LEU A 80 6.58 -3.67 11.76
CA LEU A 80 6.91 -4.93 11.08
C LEU A 80 8.36 -5.37 11.21
N PHE A 81 9.30 -4.41 11.29
CA PHE A 81 10.74 -4.70 11.23
C PHE A 81 11.54 -4.16 12.42
N GLY A 82 10.89 -3.53 13.40
CA GLY A 82 11.54 -2.91 14.56
C GLY A 82 12.35 -1.65 14.23
N ASN A 83 12.42 -1.22 12.97
CA ASN A 83 13.18 -0.05 12.55
C ASN A 83 12.59 0.62 11.30
N ALA A 84 12.96 1.88 11.09
CA ALA A 84 12.48 2.72 9.99
C ALA A 84 13.42 2.71 8.76
N GLN A 85 14.49 1.90 8.77
CA GLN A 85 15.53 1.96 7.75
C GLN A 85 15.07 1.30 6.45
N ILE A 86 15.45 1.94 5.34
CA ILE A 86 15.19 1.45 3.99
C ILE A 86 16.52 1.47 3.25
N LYS A 87 16.93 0.30 2.76
CA LYS A 87 18.06 0.20 1.85
C LYS A 87 17.56 0.65 0.47
N ASN A 88 18.15 1.70 -0.07
CA ASN A 88 17.79 2.21 -1.39
C ASN A 88 18.05 1.15 -2.47
N GLY A 89 17.17 1.11 -3.45
CA GLY A 89 17.27 0.23 -4.61
C GLY A 89 15.90 -0.30 -4.99
N ILE A 90 15.42 0.04 -6.19
CA ILE A 90 14.01 -0.16 -6.54
C ILE A 90 13.57 -1.63 -6.41
N ASP A 91 14.43 -2.59 -6.78
CA ASP A 91 14.13 -4.02 -6.62
C ASP A 91 14.14 -4.47 -5.15
N LEU A 92 15.04 -3.92 -4.32
CA LEU A 92 15.08 -4.21 -2.88
C LEU A 92 13.85 -3.64 -2.17
N GLU A 93 13.45 -2.44 -2.55
CA GLU A 93 12.27 -1.76 -2.03
C GLU A 93 10.97 -2.43 -2.47
N TRP A 94 10.92 -2.89 -3.74
CA TRP A 94 9.83 -3.73 -4.23
C TRP A 94 9.74 -5.05 -3.46
N HIS A 95 10.87 -5.74 -3.26
CA HIS A 95 10.91 -6.96 -2.46
C HIS A 95 10.43 -6.72 -1.02
N LYS A 96 10.82 -5.60 -0.41
CA LYS A 96 10.33 -5.21 0.92
C LYS A 96 8.82 -4.96 0.92
N LEU A 97 8.27 -4.34 -0.13
CA LEU A 97 6.82 -4.19 -0.29
C LEU A 97 6.12 -5.55 -0.43
N LEU A 98 6.68 -6.49 -1.22
CA LEU A 98 6.13 -7.85 -1.33
C LEU A 98 6.05 -8.56 0.02
N LEU A 99 7.08 -8.44 0.86
CA LEU A 99 7.06 -9.00 2.22
C LEU A 99 5.96 -8.36 3.08
N ILE A 100 5.80 -7.04 3.02
CA ILE A 100 4.74 -6.32 3.74
C ILE A 100 3.35 -6.81 3.29
N LEU A 101 3.14 -6.92 1.98
CA LEU A 101 1.86 -7.38 1.41
C LEU A 101 1.59 -8.84 1.75
N GLY A 102 2.49 -9.74 1.35
CA GLY A 102 2.29 -11.18 1.40
C GLY A 102 2.34 -11.78 2.81
N ASN A 103 3.18 -11.24 3.70
CA ASN A 103 3.39 -11.83 5.02
C ASN A 103 2.57 -11.16 6.12
N PHE A 104 2.02 -9.96 5.87
CA PHE A 104 1.29 -9.22 6.89
C PHE A 104 -0.10 -8.79 6.43
N PHE A 105 -0.19 -7.89 5.44
CA PHE A 105 -1.47 -7.31 5.08
C PHE A 105 -2.45 -8.32 4.45
N TYR A 106 -2.00 -9.11 3.47
CA TYR A 106 -2.87 -10.04 2.76
C TYR A 106 -3.40 -11.18 3.65
N PRO A 107 -2.61 -11.81 4.53
CA PRO A 107 -3.12 -12.76 5.50
C PRO A 107 -4.21 -12.18 6.42
N ILE A 108 -4.03 -10.93 6.88
CA ILE A 108 -5.02 -10.27 7.75
C ILE A 108 -6.31 -9.99 6.99
N VAL A 109 -6.24 -9.35 5.82
CA VAL A 109 -7.45 -9.03 5.05
C VAL A 109 -8.13 -10.28 4.47
N ARG A 110 -7.41 -11.39 4.28
CA ARG A 110 -8.02 -12.68 3.89
C ARG A 110 -8.65 -13.44 5.05
N SER A 111 -8.46 -13.00 6.30
CA SER A 111 -9.00 -13.67 7.47
C SER A 111 -10.50 -13.42 7.62
N GLN A 112 -11.27 -14.51 7.73
CA GLN A 112 -12.72 -14.44 7.98
C GLN A 112 -13.07 -13.69 9.27
N ILE A 113 -12.23 -13.84 10.31
CA ILE A 113 -12.40 -13.12 11.57
C ILE A 113 -12.29 -11.61 11.34
N PHE A 114 -11.28 -11.19 10.58
CA PHE A 114 -11.08 -9.78 10.28
C PHE A 114 -12.21 -9.22 9.41
N GLN A 115 -12.63 -9.96 8.37
CA GLN A 115 -13.77 -9.58 7.53
C GLN A 115 -15.05 -9.37 8.34
N SER A 116 -15.38 -10.30 9.24
CA SER A 116 -16.56 -10.17 10.11
C SER A 116 -16.51 -8.94 11.03
N LYS A 117 -15.30 -8.49 11.41
CA LYS A 117 -15.12 -7.27 12.21
C LYS A 117 -15.28 -6.01 11.37
N ILE A 118 -14.74 -6.01 10.15
CA ILE A 118 -14.93 -4.90 9.19
C ILE A 118 -16.41 -4.72 8.85
N GLU A 119 -17.14 -5.81 8.59
CA GLU A 119 -18.57 -5.74 8.28
C GLU A 119 -19.35 -5.11 9.44
N LYS A 120 -19.06 -5.52 10.68
CA LYS A 120 -19.65 -4.91 11.88
C LYS A 120 -19.29 -3.44 12.05
N TRP A 121 -18.03 -3.08 11.77
CA TRP A 121 -17.56 -1.70 11.81
C TRP A 121 -18.30 -0.82 10.79
N ASN A 122 -18.41 -1.29 9.55
CA ASN A 122 -19.10 -0.58 8.47
C ASN A 122 -20.60 -0.42 8.74
N ALA A 123 -21.23 -1.41 9.39
CA ALA A 123 -22.63 -1.35 9.79
C ALA A 123 -22.93 -0.24 10.83
N GLN A 124 -21.92 0.29 11.54
CA GLN A 124 -22.08 1.36 12.53
C GLN A 124 -22.15 2.77 11.92
N GLY A 125 -22.25 2.90 10.59
CA GLY A 125 -22.73 4.13 9.95
C GLY A 125 -21.70 5.24 9.79
N GLY A 126 -20.48 4.91 9.34
CA GLY A 126 -19.56 5.89 8.74
C GLY A 126 -19.11 7.05 9.64
N GLN A 127 -19.18 6.90 10.98
CA GLN A 127 -18.67 7.91 11.92
C GLN A 127 -17.20 8.28 11.64
N PHE A 128 -16.44 7.34 11.08
CA PHE A 128 -15.01 7.48 10.81
C PHE A 128 -14.72 7.43 9.30
N ARG A 129 -14.55 8.60 8.68
CA ARG A 129 -14.31 8.79 7.22
C ARG A 129 -12.94 8.35 6.69
N TRP A 130 -12.11 7.74 7.51
CA TRP A 130 -10.67 7.50 7.26
C TRP A 130 -10.38 6.04 6.93
N ASP A 131 -11.40 5.18 6.96
CA ASP A 131 -11.35 3.76 6.64
C ASP A 131 -11.81 3.51 5.19
N THR A 132 -11.00 3.95 4.24
CA THR A 132 -11.37 3.93 2.81
C THR A 132 -11.21 2.57 2.12
N SER A 133 -10.54 1.60 2.76
CA SER A 133 -10.41 0.22 2.29
C SER A 133 -10.03 -0.75 3.42
N PRO A 134 -10.20 -2.08 3.28
CA PRO A 134 -9.75 -3.05 4.26
C PRO A 134 -8.25 -2.95 4.59
N LEU A 135 -7.42 -2.67 3.59
CA LEU A 135 -5.98 -2.47 3.79
C LEU A 135 -5.69 -1.20 4.59
N LYS A 136 -6.45 -0.11 4.35
CA LYS A 136 -6.34 1.12 5.12
C LYS A 136 -6.79 0.93 6.58
N MET A 137 -7.78 0.08 6.83
CA MET A 137 -8.17 -0.29 8.19
C MET A 137 -7.05 -1.01 8.93
N VAL A 138 -6.34 -1.94 8.29
CA VAL A 138 -5.15 -2.59 8.89
C VAL A 138 -4.07 -1.56 9.22
N ASP A 139 -3.78 -0.63 8.31
CA ASP A 139 -2.84 0.47 8.55
C ASP A 139 -3.26 1.33 9.77
N ASN A 140 -4.53 1.73 9.85
CA ASN A 140 -5.05 2.48 11.00
C ASN A 140 -4.91 1.70 12.32
N LEU A 141 -5.10 0.37 12.30
CA LEU A 141 -4.89 -0.49 13.47
C LEU A 141 -3.42 -0.53 13.91
N ILE A 142 -2.46 -0.57 12.98
CA ILE A 142 -1.02 -0.49 13.30
C ILE A 142 -0.71 0.83 14.02
N ILE A 143 -1.26 1.95 13.51
CA ILE A 143 -1.09 3.27 14.12
C ILE A 143 -1.70 3.29 15.52
N GLY A 144 -2.90 2.74 15.68
CA GLY A 144 -3.60 2.64 16.96
C GLY A 144 -2.79 1.84 17.99
N LEU A 145 -2.32 0.65 17.62
CA LEU A 145 -1.47 -0.20 18.45
C LEU A 145 -0.18 0.52 18.87
N SER A 146 0.45 1.27 17.96
CA SER A 146 1.68 2.02 18.23
C SER A 146 1.50 3.22 19.18
N LYS A 147 0.26 3.59 19.52
CA LYS A 147 -0.05 4.68 20.47
C LYS A 147 -0.48 4.18 21.85
N ILE A 148 -0.85 2.91 21.96
CA ILE A 148 -1.32 2.30 23.21
C ILE A 148 -0.33 1.30 23.79
N ALA A 149 0.62 0.81 22.99
CA ALA A 149 1.78 0.03 23.39
C ALA A 149 2.98 0.94 23.63
#